data_AF-A0A6I5RK59-F1
#
_entry.id   AF-A0A6I5RK59-F1
#
_cell.length_a   1.000
_cell.length_b   1.000
_cell.length_c   1.000
_cell.angle_alpha   90.00
_cell.angle_beta   90.00
_cell.angle_gamma   90.00
#
_symmetry.space_group_name_H-M   'P 1'
#
loop_
_entity.id
_entity.type
_entity.pdbx_description
1 polymer ?
#
loop_
_entity_poly.entity_id
_entity_poly.type
_entity_poly.pdbx_seq_one_letter_code
_entity_poly.pdbx_strand_id
1 'polypeptide(L)'
;NRDYPMHRYPFDVLCCQRLDATGQPQGAPLWLLIWGPSRHQLSNIQGHHAYAQRFRLEHFFGFAKPHLLLTAFQTCHTSHEINAVRLAALAYGQLWLVRHLVKALPLPWQRYSPTANPQQQTPRQLQRGFAAFIHQMGSVATPPKTRGISPGRPKGTRLRPRSPCPLVKFHPSQKLCPCKDSQKSA
;
A
#
# COMPACT_ATOMS: atom_id res chain seq x y z
N ASN A 1 15.28 6.51 -29.89
CA ASN A 1 14.66 5.36 -29.21
C ASN A 1 15.34 4.05 -29.65
N ARG A 2 16.69 4.00 -29.66
CA ARG A 2 17.49 2.94 -30.35
C ARG A 2 18.29 2.06 -29.38
N ASP A 3 18.29 2.41 -28.10
CA ASP A 3 19.20 1.84 -27.09
C ASP A 3 18.60 0.63 -26.34
N TYR A 4 17.31 0.33 -26.55
CA TYR A 4 16.62 -0.80 -25.93
C TYR A 4 16.19 -1.81 -27.00
N PRO A 5 16.77 -3.02 -27.06
CA PRO A 5 16.41 -4.04 -28.04
C PRO A 5 15.07 -4.70 -27.67
N MET A 6 13.96 -4.04 -27.98
CA MET A 6 12.60 -4.54 -27.70
C MET A 6 12.32 -5.94 -28.31
N HIS A 7 12.98 -6.28 -29.42
CA HIS A 7 12.90 -7.61 -30.03
C HIS A 7 13.40 -8.74 -29.12
N ARG A 8 14.21 -8.43 -28.10
CA ARG A 8 14.70 -9.41 -27.12
C ARG A 8 13.73 -9.65 -25.97
N TYR A 9 12.71 -8.79 -25.83
CA TYR A 9 11.74 -8.84 -24.74
C TYR A 9 10.33 -8.88 -25.30
N PRO A 10 9.90 -10.06 -25.80
CA PRO A 10 8.58 -10.19 -26.40
C PRO A 10 7.50 -10.04 -25.31
N PHE A 11 6.45 -9.30 -25.65
CA PHE A 11 5.29 -9.03 -24.81
C PHE A 11 4.01 -9.28 -25.60
N ASP A 12 2.95 -9.64 -24.90
CA ASP A 12 1.63 -9.83 -25.50
C ASP A 12 0.75 -8.65 -25.12
N VAL A 13 -0.19 -8.31 -26.01
CA VAL A 13 -1.09 -7.18 -25.81
C VAL A 13 -2.52 -7.69 -25.74
N LEU A 14 -3.21 -7.30 -24.67
CA LEU A 14 -4.61 -7.62 -24.42
C LEU A 14 -5.44 -6.34 -24.52
N CYS A 15 -6.48 -6.34 -25.36
CA CYS A 15 -7.45 -5.26 -25.44
C CYS A 15 -8.73 -5.65 -24.71
N CYS A 16 -9.15 -4.84 -23.75
CA CYS A 16 -10.39 -5.02 -23.00
C CYS A 16 -11.35 -3.87 -23.33
N GLN A 17 -12.41 -4.17 -24.07
CA GLN A 17 -13.47 -3.22 -24.42
C GLN A 17 -14.72 -3.55 -23.62
N ARG A 18 -15.27 -2.55 -22.93
CA ARG A 18 -16.59 -2.65 -22.31
C ARG A 18 -17.65 -2.39 -23.38
N LEU A 19 -18.70 -3.20 -23.40
CA LEU A 19 -19.83 -3.07 -24.31
C LEU A 19 -21.10 -2.71 -23.52
N ASP A 20 -21.98 -1.93 -24.13
CA ASP A 20 -23.33 -1.64 -23.64
C ASP A 20 -24.30 -2.81 -23.89
N ALA A 21 -25.51 -2.72 -23.34
CA ALA A 21 -26.58 -3.71 -23.54
C ALA A 21 -26.94 -3.94 -25.01
N THR A 22 -26.68 -2.96 -25.89
CA THR A 22 -26.88 -3.03 -27.34
C THR A 22 -25.66 -3.56 -28.11
N GLY A 23 -24.58 -3.94 -27.42
CA GLY A 23 -23.34 -4.44 -28.02
C GLY A 23 -22.38 -3.36 -28.52
N GLN A 24 -22.68 -2.08 -28.33
CA GLN A 24 -21.81 -0.97 -28.74
C GLN A 24 -20.69 -0.71 -27.72
N PRO A 25 -19.50 -0.29 -28.14
CA PRO A 25 -18.39 0.01 -27.24
C PRO A 25 -18.70 1.21 -26.34
N GLN A 26 -18.59 0.98 -25.03
CA GLN A 26 -18.78 2.01 -24.01
C GLN A 26 -17.44 2.47 -23.45
N GLY A 27 -17.03 3.69 -23.84
CA GLY A 27 -15.75 4.27 -23.44
C GLY A 27 -14.54 3.71 -24.19
N ALA A 28 -13.36 4.22 -23.86
CA ALA A 28 -12.12 3.81 -24.54
C ALA A 28 -11.68 2.39 -24.13
N PRO A 29 -11.07 1.61 -25.06
CA PRO A 29 -10.53 0.30 -24.76
C PRO A 29 -9.36 0.40 -23.76
N LEU A 30 -9.34 -0.51 -22.81
CA LEU A 30 -8.21 -0.71 -21.90
C LEU A 30 -7.19 -1.63 -22.57
N TRP A 31 -5.97 -1.12 -22.79
CA TRP A 31 -4.86 -1.89 -23.34
C TRP A 31 -3.95 -2.36 -22.21
N LEU A 32 -3.73 -3.67 -22.12
CA LEU A 32 -2.92 -4.31 -21.11
C LEU A 32 -1.71 -4.98 -21.77
N LEU A 33 -0.53 -4.71 -21.24
CA LEU A 33 0.71 -5.35 -21.67
C LEU A 33 1.04 -6.49 -20.70
N ILE A 34 1.14 -7.70 -21.23
CA ILE A 34 1.53 -8.89 -20.48
C ILE A 34 2.99 -9.19 -20.79
N TRP A 35 3.81 -9.12 -19.76
CA TRP A 35 5.23 -9.40 -19.83
C TRP A 35 5.57 -10.60 -18.94
N GLY A 36 6.42 -11.49 -19.44
CA GLY A 36 7.02 -12.56 -18.63
C GLY A 36 7.34 -13.82 -19.43
N PRO A 37 8.13 -14.73 -18.85
CA PRO A 37 8.47 -16.01 -19.48
C PRO A 37 7.23 -16.89 -19.70
N SER A 38 6.25 -16.83 -18.79
CA SER A 38 5.01 -17.63 -18.82
C SER A 38 3.81 -16.91 -19.44
N ARG A 39 4.01 -15.83 -20.21
CA ARG A 39 2.90 -15.02 -20.76
C ARG A 39 1.90 -15.83 -21.61
N HIS A 40 2.41 -16.79 -22.39
CA HIS A 40 1.61 -17.66 -23.26
C HIS A 40 0.68 -18.61 -22.50
N GLN A 41 0.95 -18.83 -21.21
CA GLN A 41 0.13 -19.70 -20.36
C GLN A 41 -1.09 -18.97 -19.80
N LEU A 42 -1.14 -17.64 -19.89
CA LEU A 42 -2.23 -16.84 -19.36
C LEU A 42 -3.35 -16.72 -20.39
N SER A 43 -4.54 -17.12 -20.00
CA SER A 43 -5.75 -16.81 -20.77
C SER A 43 -6.02 -15.29 -20.74
N ASN A 44 -6.62 -14.76 -21.81
CA ASN A 44 -7.10 -13.38 -21.89
C ASN A 44 -7.97 -13.00 -20.69
N ILE A 45 -8.82 -13.92 -20.23
CA ILE A 45 -9.70 -13.73 -19.06
C ILE A 45 -8.87 -13.60 -17.77
N GLN A 46 -7.84 -14.44 -17.61
CA GLN A 46 -6.94 -14.37 -16.45
C GLN A 46 -6.14 -13.07 -16.43
N GLY A 47 -5.64 -12.62 -17.60
CA GLY A 47 -4.97 -11.33 -17.74
C GLY A 47 -5.87 -10.16 -17.33
N HIS A 48 -7.12 -10.15 -17.79
CA HIS A 48 -8.13 -9.17 -17.38
C HIS A 48 -8.40 -9.23 -15.87
N HIS A 49 -8.63 -10.42 -15.29
CA HIS A 49 -8.87 -10.55 -13.85
C HIS A 49 -7.69 -10.12 -13.00
N ALA A 50 -6.46 -10.44 -13.41
CA ALA A 50 -5.25 -9.99 -12.72
C ALA A 50 -5.18 -8.46 -12.69
N TYR A 51 -5.47 -7.79 -13.81
CA TYR A 51 -5.52 -6.33 -13.84
C TYR A 51 -6.68 -5.77 -13.00
N ALA A 52 -7.85 -6.38 -13.03
CA ALA A 52 -8.99 -5.94 -12.22
C ALA A 52 -8.68 -5.96 -10.71
N GLN A 53 -7.80 -6.85 -10.25
CA GLN A 53 -7.34 -6.87 -8.86
C GLN A 53 -6.50 -5.63 -8.49
N ARG A 54 -5.89 -4.93 -9.44
CA ARG A 54 -5.12 -3.69 -9.21
C ARG A 54 -5.95 -2.66 -8.46
N PHE A 55 -7.23 -2.53 -8.81
CA PHE A 55 -8.14 -1.56 -8.19
C PHE A 55 -8.43 -1.88 -6.71
N ARG A 56 -8.25 -3.14 -6.27
CA ARG A 56 -8.38 -3.49 -4.85
C ARG A 56 -7.30 -2.83 -3.99
N LEU A 57 -6.12 -2.56 -4.54
CA LEU A 57 -5.06 -1.83 -3.83
C LEU A 57 -5.43 -0.39 -3.53
N GLU A 58 -6.21 0.26 -4.41
CA GLU A 58 -6.63 1.66 -4.22
C GLU A 58 -7.54 1.79 -2.99
N HIS A 59 -8.41 0.81 -2.76
CA HIS A 59 -9.24 0.75 -1.55
C HIS A 59 -8.39 0.60 -0.28
N PHE A 60 -7.32 -0.21 -0.34
CA PHE A 60 -6.36 -0.31 0.76
C PHE A 60 -5.71 1.05 1.03
N PHE A 61 -5.17 1.72 0.02
CA PHE A 61 -4.51 3.01 0.21
C PHE A 61 -5.46 4.12 0.66
N GLY A 62 -6.69 4.15 0.14
CA GLY A 62 -7.72 5.10 0.54
C GLY A 62 -8.09 4.97 2.02
N PHE A 63 -8.04 3.77 2.57
CA PHE A 63 -8.26 3.53 3.99
C PHE A 63 -6.98 3.71 4.84
N ALA A 64 -5.87 3.09 4.44
CA ALA A 64 -4.67 2.97 5.26
C ALA A 64 -3.96 4.32 5.50
N LYS A 65 -3.96 5.23 4.51
CA LYS A 65 -3.36 6.56 4.66
C LYS A 65 -3.98 7.35 5.82
N PRO A 66 -5.30 7.63 5.83
CA PRO A 66 -5.92 8.40 6.92
C PRO A 66 -6.18 7.59 8.20
N HIS A 67 -6.37 6.27 8.12
CA HIS A 67 -6.87 5.49 9.27
C HIS A 67 -5.88 4.50 9.88
N LEU A 68 -4.82 4.14 9.16
CA LEU A 68 -3.70 3.33 9.68
C LEU A 68 -2.39 4.12 9.73
N LEU A 69 -2.46 5.44 9.57
CA LEU A 69 -1.32 6.36 9.68
C LEU A 69 -0.16 6.03 8.72
N LEU A 70 -0.46 5.37 7.59
CA LEU A 70 0.54 4.85 6.65
C LEU A 70 1.51 5.95 6.17
N THR A 71 1.02 7.18 6.00
CA THR A 71 1.81 8.34 5.55
C THR A 71 2.17 9.32 6.66
N ALA A 72 1.68 9.10 7.88
CA ALA A 72 1.94 9.99 9.01
C ALA A 72 3.24 9.64 9.76
N PHE A 73 3.72 8.39 9.62
CA PHE A 73 4.96 7.94 10.23
C PHE A 73 6.18 8.51 9.49
N GLN A 74 6.92 9.42 10.14
CA GLN A 74 8.11 10.05 9.60
C GLN A 74 9.34 9.62 10.42
N THR A 75 10.35 9.08 9.76
CA THR A 75 11.57 8.60 10.42
C THR A 75 12.76 8.76 9.48
N CYS A 76 13.95 8.99 10.05
CA CYS A 76 15.17 9.14 9.26
C CYS A 76 15.77 7.80 8.80
N HIS A 77 15.16 6.67 9.19
CA HIS A 77 15.67 5.33 8.88
C HIS A 77 14.67 4.57 8.00
N THR A 78 15.08 4.23 6.78
CA THR A 78 14.27 3.50 5.80
C THR A 78 13.75 2.16 6.32
N SER A 79 14.51 1.45 7.17
CA SER A 79 14.06 0.19 7.77
C SER A 79 12.79 0.35 8.61
N HIS A 80 12.67 1.47 9.32
CA HIS A 80 11.48 1.78 10.11
C HIS A 80 10.29 2.13 9.23
N GLU A 81 10.49 2.85 8.11
CA GLU A 81 9.43 3.12 7.13
C GLU A 81 8.87 1.84 6.52
N ILE A 82 9.76 0.93 6.10
CA ILE A 82 9.38 -0.38 5.57
C ILE A 82 8.55 -1.16 6.60
N ASN A 83 8.99 -1.16 7.87
CA ASN A 83 8.26 -1.83 8.93
C ASN A 83 6.90 -1.19 9.21
N ALA A 84 6.77 0.13 9.13
CA ALA A 84 5.49 0.81 9.29
C ALA A 84 4.49 0.41 8.18
N VAL A 85 4.95 0.31 6.93
CA VAL A 85 4.12 -0.18 5.81
C VAL A 85 3.67 -1.63 6.05
N ARG A 86 4.59 -2.49 6.51
CA ARG A 86 4.28 -3.89 6.86
C ARG A 86 3.24 -3.98 7.98
N LEU A 87 3.39 -3.19 9.03
CA LEU A 87 2.45 -3.15 10.15
C LEU A 87 1.06 -2.67 9.71
N ALA A 88 0.98 -1.65 8.85
CA ALA A 88 -0.30 -1.20 8.30
C ALA A 88 -0.96 -2.28 7.43
N ALA A 89 -0.19 -3.01 6.61
CA ALA A 89 -0.71 -4.13 5.83
C ALA A 89 -1.22 -5.27 6.72
N LEU A 90 -0.50 -5.61 7.78
CA LEU A 90 -0.91 -6.63 8.77
C LEU A 90 -2.19 -6.19 9.49
N ALA A 91 -2.28 -4.95 9.96
CA ALA A 91 -3.47 -4.41 10.62
C ALA A 91 -4.69 -4.45 9.68
N TYR A 92 -4.52 -4.10 8.41
CA TYR A 92 -5.59 -4.22 7.42
C TYR A 92 -6.02 -5.68 7.19
N GLY A 93 -5.05 -6.60 7.12
CA GLY A 93 -5.31 -8.04 7.04
C GLY A 93 -6.10 -8.56 8.25
N GLN A 94 -5.76 -8.10 9.46
CA GLN A 94 -6.52 -8.43 10.67
C GLN A 94 -7.97 -7.96 10.58
N LEU A 95 -8.21 -6.72 10.14
CA LEU A 95 -9.58 -6.20 9.92
C LEU A 95 -10.35 -7.04 8.89
N TRP A 96 -9.69 -7.49 7.83
CA TRP A 96 -10.31 -8.35 6.82
C TRP A 96 -10.68 -9.74 7.37
N LEU A 97 -9.82 -10.35 8.19
CA LEU A 97 -10.08 -11.66 8.80
C LEU A 97 -11.28 -11.63 9.74
N VAL A 98 -11.39 -10.57 10.54
CA VAL A 98 -12.45 -10.46 11.56
C VAL A 98 -13.76 -9.89 11.02
N ARG A 99 -13.85 -9.61 9.71
CA ARG A 99 -15.01 -8.94 9.10
C ARG A 99 -16.35 -9.63 9.35
N HIS A 100 -16.32 -10.94 9.52
CA HIS A 100 -17.51 -11.77 9.77
C HIS A 100 -17.77 -12.00 11.27
N LEU A 101 -16.81 -11.63 12.12
CA LEU A 101 -16.88 -11.80 13.58
C LEU A 101 -17.28 -10.51 14.28
N VAL A 102 -16.86 -9.37 13.74
CA VAL A 102 -17.09 -8.04 14.33
C VAL A 102 -18.45 -7.50 13.89
N LYS A 103 -19.24 -7.07 14.87
CA LYS A 103 -20.44 -6.27 14.59
C LYS A 103 -20.00 -4.83 14.29
N ALA A 104 -20.39 -4.30 13.13
CA ALA A 104 -20.13 -2.91 12.79
C ALA A 104 -20.70 -1.98 13.85
N LEU A 105 -19.87 -1.05 14.32
CA LEU A 105 -20.29 -0.01 15.25
C LEU A 105 -20.64 1.25 14.44
N PRO A 106 -21.94 1.57 14.22
CA PRO A 106 -22.34 2.76 13.47
C PRO A 106 -22.02 4.03 14.25
N LEU A 107 -21.84 5.14 13.53
CA LEU A 107 -21.80 6.46 14.17
C LEU A 107 -23.16 6.81 14.77
N PRO A 108 -23.21 7.73 15.75
CA PRO A 108 -24.47 8.16 16.35
C PRO A 108 -25.52 8.60 15.33
N TRP A 109 -25.12 9.33 14.30
CA TRP A 109 -26.01 9.78 13.22
C TRP A 109 -26.32 8.71 12.16
N GLN A 110 -25.58 7.61 12.12
CA GLN A 110 -25.80 6.48 11.19
C GLN A 110 -26.77 5.44 11.74
N ARG A 111 -27.25 5.61 12.98
CA ARG A 111 -28.13 4.66 13.67
C ARG A 111 -29.44 4.37 12.92
N TYR A 112 -29.91 5.34 12.14
CA TYR A 112 -31.17 5.24 11.38
C TYR A 112 -30.97 4.79 9.92
N SER A 113 -29.73 4.46 9.51
CA SER A 113 -29.46 4.03 8.14
C SER A 113 -29.88 2.56 7.94
N PRO A 114 -30.70 2.23 6.93
CA PRO A 114 -31.21 0.88 6.71
C PRO A 114 -30.15 -0.13 6.19
N THR A 115 -28.89 0.28 6.05
CA THR A 115 -27.85 -0.41 5.27
C THR A 115 -26.80 -1.13 6.11
N ALA A 116 -27.05 -1.42 7.37
CA ALA A 116 -26.12 -2.19 8.20
C ALA A 116 -26.18 -3.70 7.87
N ASN A 117 -25.99 -4.09 6.60
CA ASN A 117 -25.76 -5.48 6.27
C ASN A 117 -24.41 -5.90 6.85
N PRO A 118 -24.36 -6.87 7.79
CA PRO A 118 -23.10 -7.31 8.40
C PRO A 118 -22.10 -7.87 7.38
N GLN A 119 -22.54 -8.28 6.19
CA GLN A 119 -21.66 -8.76 5.12
C GLN A 119 -21.02 -7.64 4.28
N GLN A 120 -21.48 -6.39 4.41
CA GLN A 120 -21.01 -5.25 3.61
C GLN A 120 -20.35 -4.16 4.47
N GLN A 121 -19.72 -4.55 5.59
CA GLN A 121 -19.06 -3.61 6.47
C GLN A 121 -17.80 -3.02 5.82
N THR A 122 -17.67 -1.70 5.89
CA THR A 122 -16.46 -1.00 5.44
C THR A 122 -15.30 -1.23 6.44
N PRO A 123 -14.03 -1.18 5.99
CA PRO A 123 -12.88 -1.32 6.89
C PRO A 123 -12.90 -0.32 8.08
N ARG A 124 -13.46 0.87 7.87
CA ARG A 124 -13.60 1.90 8.91
C ARG A 124 -14.65 1.53 9.97
N GLN A 125 -15.76 0.93 9.59
CA GLN A 125 -16.76 0.42 10.54
C GLN A 125 -16.19 -0.75 11.34
N LEU A 126 -15.44 -1.64 10.68
CA LEU A 126 -14.74 -2.74 11.33
C LEU A 126 -13.72 -2.24 12.34
N GLN A 127 -12.88 -1.27 11.96
CA GLN A 127 -11.89 -0.68 12.85
C GLN A 127 -12.49 -0.13 14.15
N ARG A 128 -13.70 0.45 14.09
CA ARG A 128 -14.40 0.94 15.30
C ARG A 128 -14.87 -0.19 16.21
N GLY A 129 -15.43 -1.25 15.63
CA GLY A 129 -15.87 -2.44 16.38
C GLY A 129 -14.70 -3.31 16.86
N PHE A 130 -13.52 -3.15 16.25
CA PHE A 130 -12.36 -4.00 16.51
C PHE A 130 -11.86 -3.93 17.96
N ALA A 131 -11.93 -2.76 18.60
CA ALA A 131 -11.55 -2.61 20.00
C ALA A 131 -12.40 -3.49 20.94
N ALA A 132 -13.71 -3.55 20.71
CA ALA A 132 -14.61 -4.41 21.48
C ALA A 132 -14.29 -5.90 21.25
N PHE A 133 -13.95 -6.26 20.01
CA PHE A 133 -13.53 -7.62 19.66
C PHE A 133 -12.22 -8.03 20.34
N ILE A 134 -11.20 -7.16 20.36
CA ILE A 134 -9.96 -7.41 21.12
C ILE A 134 -10.26 -7.62 22.59
N HIS A 135 -11.12 -6.79 23.18
CA HIS A 135 -11.52 -6.96 24.58
C HIS A 135 -12.22 -8.30 24.83
N GLN A 136 -13.09 -8.74 23.92
CA GLN A 136 -13.78 -10.03 24.04
C GLN A 136 -12.84 -11.23 23.89
N MET A 137 -11.86 -11.16 22.98
CA MET A 137 -10.83 -12.19 22.85
C MET A 137 -9.93 -12.27 24.10
N GLY A 138 -9.81 -11.17 24.84
CA GLY A 138 -8.87 -11.03 25.93
C GLY A 138 -7.42 -10.88 25.43
N SER A 139 -6.51 -10.68 26.38
CA SER A 139 -5.07 -10.62 26.09
C SER A 139 -4.45 -11.99 26.33
N VAL A 140 -3.90 -12.60 25.28
CA VAL A 140 -3.02 -13.78 25.40
C VAL A 140 -1.64 -13.38 25.94
N ALA A 141 -1.28 -12.09 25.86
CA ALA A 141 -0.01 -11.60 26.35
C ALA A 141 0.02 -11.59 27.88
N THR A 142 1.18 -11.90 28.43
CA THR A 142 1.46 -11.77 29.86
C THR A 142 1.25 -10.32 30.31
N PRO A 143 0.81 -10.10 31.55
CA PRO A 143 0.66 -8.75 32.07
C PRO A 143 1.99 -7.99 31.93
N PRO A 144 1.95 -6.70 31.55
CA PRO A 144 3.16 -5.93 31.35
C PRO A 144 3.97 -5.92 32.65
N LYS A 145 5.29 -6.07 32.53
CA LYS A 145 6.18 -5.89 33.68
C LYS A 145 5.98 -4.46 34.21
N THR A 146 5.69 -4.35 35.50
CA THR A 146 5.56 -3.06 36.18
C THR A 146 6.89 -2.32 36.11
N ARG A 147 7.04 -1.45 35.12
CA ARG A 147 8.14 -0.51 35.02
C ARG A 147 7.85 0.57 36.04
N GLY A 148 8.41 0.47 37.24
CA GLY A 148 8.28 1.50 38.27
C GLY A 148 8.69 2.89 37.75
N ILE A 149 8.44 3.93 38.55
CA ILE A 149 8.88 5.29 38.20
C ILE A 149 10.41 5.30 38.18
N SER A 150 10.99 5.32 36.99
CA SER A 150 12.43 5.56 36.85
C SER A 150 12.74 6.94 37.44
N PRO A 151 13.89 7.14 38.12
CA PRO A 151 14.27 8.40 38.80
C PRO A 151 14.43 9.62 37.86
N GLY A 152 13.97 9.52 36.62
CA GLY A 152 14.12 10.53 35.59
C GLY A 152 15.58 10.64 35.16
N ARG A 153 15.88 11.73 34.47
CA ARG A 153 17.28 12.11 34.24
C ARG A 153 17.77 12.96 35.40
N PRO A 154 19.00 12.75 35.88
CA PRO A 154 19.57 13.61 36.91
C PRO A 154 19.59 15.07 36.47
N LYS A 155 19.30 15.99 37.40
CA LYS A 155 19.37 17.43 37.15
C LYS A 155 20.74 17.78 36.55
N GLY A 156 20.74 18.61 35.51
CA GLY A 156 21.96 19.00 34.79
C GLY A 156 22.34 18.10 33.61
N THR A 157 21.59 17.03 33.34
CA THR A 157 21.80 16.22 32.12
C THR A 157 21.58 17.04 30.86
N ARG A 158 22.63 17.16 30.05
CA ARG A 158 22.57 17.78 28.71
C ARG A 158 22.49 16.68 27.67
N LEU A 159 21.40 16.65 26.90
CA LEU A 159 21.33 15.84 25.70
C LEU A 159 22.14 16.49 24.59
N ARG A 160 22.89 15.67 23.84
CA ARG A 160 23.45 16.11 22.57
C ARG A 160 22.31 16.22 21.55
N PRO A 161 22.29 17.26 20.70
CA PRO A 161 21.42 17.29 19.54
C PRO A 161 21.63 16.03 18.70
N ARG A 162 20.56 15.56 18.03
CA ARG A 162 20.68 14.46 17.09
C ARG A 162 21.70 14.84 16.00
N SER A 163 22.67 13.95 15.75
CA SER A 163 23.61 14.16 14.65
C SER A 163 22.84 14.25 13.33
N PRO A 164 23.15 15.23 12.45
CA PRO A 164 22.47 15.36 11.17
C PRO A 164 22.65 14.07 10.35
N CYS A 165 21.58 13.62 9.70
CA CYS A 165 21.72 12.58 8.68
C CYS A 165 22.41 13.19 7.45
N PRO A 166 23.29 12.46 6.75
CA PRO A 166 23.92 12.95 5.54
C PRO A 166 22.83 13.31 4.53
N LEU A 167 22.90 14.53 4.01
CA LEU A 167 21.92 15.03 3.06
C LEU A 167 22.21 14.40 1.68
N VAL A 168 21.30 13.54 1.20
CA VAL A 168 21.39 12.98 -0.14
C VAL A 168 21.09 14.09 -1.14
N LYS A 169 22.14 14.68 -1.70
CA LYS A 169 22.02 15.68 -2.77
C LYS A 169 21.79 14.94 -4.09
N PHE A 170 20.59 15.07 -4.66
CA PHE A 170 20.35 14.65 -6.03
C PHE A 170 21.03 15.66 -6.96
N HIS A 171 22.21 15.31 -7.46
CA HIS A 171 22.79 16.02 -8.58
C HIS A 171 22.13 15.48 -9.86
N PRO A 172 21.56 16.33 -10.73
CA PRO A 172 21.12 15.87 -12.04
C PRO A 172 22.32 15.20 -12.71
N SER A 173 22.15 13.96 -13.17
CA SER A 173 23.20 13.28 -13.90
C SER A 173 23.63 14.19 -15.05
N GLN A 174 24.90 14.63 -15.06
CA GLN A 174 25.44 15.23 -16.26
C GLN A 174 25.22 14.22 -17.39
N LYS A 175 24.39 14.58 -18.37
CA LYS A 175 24.23 13.78 -19.57
C LYS A 175 25.58 13.83 -20.30
N LEU A 176 26.48 12.91 -19.99
CA LEU A 176 27.59 12.59 -20.87
C LEU A 176 26.93 11.95 -22.10
N CYS A 177 26.74 12.74 -23.15
CA CYS A 177 26.41 12.19 -24.45
C CYS A 177 27.60 11.31 -24.87
N PRO A 178 27.42 10.00 -25.11
CA PRO A 178 28.51 9.08 -25.44
C PRO A 178 29.18 9.37 -26.80
N CYS A 179 28.75 10.39 -27.53
CA CYS A 179 29.30 10.79 -28.83
C CYS A 179 30.49 11.77 -28.78
N LYS A 180 30.88 12.28 -27.60
CA LYS A 180 31.96 13.30 -27.49
C LYS A 180 33.35 12.76 -27.17
N ASP A 181 33.51 11.48 -26.84
CA ASP A 181 34.82 10.91 -26.51
C ASP A 181 35.62 10.44 -27.75
N SER A 182 34.97 10.33 -28.92
CA SER A 182 35.60 9.88 -30.17
C SER A 182 36.44 10.95 -30.90
N GLN A 183 36.54 12.17 -30.37
CA GLN A 183 37.24 13.29 -31.02
C GLN A 183 38.54 13.71 -30.33
N LYS A 184 39.03 12.94 -29.34
CA LYS A 184 40.27 13.28 -28.59
C LYS A 184 41.45 12.34 -28.85
N SER A 185 41.39 11.51 -29.89
CA SER A 185 42.50 10.66 -30.33
C SER A 185 42.61 10.74 -31.84
N ALA A 186 43.24 11.82 -32.31
CA ALA A 186 43.84 11.99 -33.64
C ALA A 186 45.02 12.96 -33.49
#